data_AF-A0AAU0VBR3-F1
#
_entry.id   AF-A0AAU0VBR3-F1
#
_cell.length_a   1.000
_cell.length_b   1.000
_cell.length_c   1.000
_cell.angle_alpha   90.00
_cell.angle_beta   90.00
_cell.angle_gamma   90.00
#
_symmetry.space_group_name_H-M   'P 1'
#
loop_
_entity.id
_entity.type
_entity.pdbx_description
1 polymer ?
#
loop_
_entity_poly.entity_id
_entity_poly.type
_entity_poly.pdbx_seq_one_letter_code
_entity_poly.pdbx_strand_id
1 'polypeptide(L)'
;MDEREHSADGGIYSAGDSVGRKGRAGNSVARLLRAAAYPVLLLSVVSVGVGALRLQWDPAWVSSLFVVGVIAYLALLERLIPYDRNWHPGKAEWRWYGIYFLLTMAGSGLAQLLVALAVGLISPAESARPLGVEIPGALLAGSLVSYAVHRLGHRNALLWRLHGVHHVPEKVNVANNGVNHVLDIVLAQALVQLTLAFVGFSRPAVLAVGLFVAAQGYFVHANIDVRIGRLNHLLASPEQHRLHHSTDLSEAGHYGSDLSCWDHLFGSFTWYPGREPAAVGLHDPTSFPGTGEILAAFTHPWRRRPARASRPE
;
A
#
# COMPACT_ATOMS: atom_id res chain seq x y z
N MET A 1 18.00 -61.11 0.21
CA MET A 1 18.53 -61.16 1.58
C MET A 1 18.75 -59.73 2.01
N ASP A 2 17.69 -58.94 2.16
CA ASP A 2 16.59 -59.02 3.16
C ASP A 2 16.90 -57.94 4.22
N GLU A 3 15.98 -57.15 4.75
CA GLU A 3 14.57 -56.91 4.49
C GLU A 3 14.26 -55.50 5.04
N ARG A 4 13.05 -55.02 4.74
CA ARG A 4 12.48 -53.69 5.05
C ARG A 4 12.22 -53.49 6.55
N GLU A 5 12.21 -52.23 6.97
CA GLU A 5 11.27 -51.58 7.92
C GLU A 5 11.64 -50.07 7.95
N HIS A 6 10.97 -49.13 7.27
CA HIS A 6 9.63 -48.54 7.45
C HIS A 6 9.22 -48.26 8.91
N SER A 7 9.53 -47.04 9.36
CA SER A 7 8.84 -46.37 10.45
C SER A 7 8.49 -44.96 9.99
N ALA A 8 7.21 -44.78 9.68
CA ALA A 8 6.57 -43.50 9.44
C ALA A 8 6.05 -43.00 10.79
N ASP A 9 6.40 -41.77 11.17
CA ASP A 9 5.74 -41.10 12.29
C ASP A 9 5.08 -39.82 11.79
N GLY A 10 3.75 -39.83 11.89
CA GLY A 10 2.83 -38.86 11.35
C GLY A 10 2.65 -37.70 12.31
N GLY A 11 3.14 -36.52 11.92
CA GLY A 11 2.80 -35.24 12.53
C GLY A 11 1.62 -34.61 11.82
N ILE A 12 0.49 -34.58 12.51
CA ILE A 12 -0.82 -34.07 12.08
C ILE A 12 -0.74 -32.58 11.73
N TYR A 13 -0.60 -32.26 10.44
CA TYR A 13 -1.08 -30.99 9.91
C TYR A 13 -2.55 -31.20 9.52
N SER A 14 -3.44 -30.67 10.35
CA SER A 14 -4.84 -30.53 10.02
C SER A 14 -4.96 -29.66 8.76
N ALA A 15 -5.12 -30.31 7.61
CA ALA A 15 -5.56 -29.70 6.38
C ALA A 15 -7.02 -29.27 6.56
N GLY A 16 -7.21 -28.12 7.20
CA GLY A 16 -8.49 -27.45 7.31
C GLY A 16 -8.82 -26.69 6.03
N ASP A 17 -9.70 -27.28 5.23
CA ASP A 17 -10.60 -26.63 4.27
C ASP A 17 -9.98 -25.84 3.11
N SER A 18 -9.28 -26.54 2.21
CA SER A 18 -9.15 -26.14 0.79
C SER A 18 -10.35 -26.61 -0.07
N VAL A 19 -11.51 -26.85 0.56
CA VAL A 19 -12.73 -27.31 -0.12
C VAL A 19 -13.71 -26.14 -0.28
N GLY A 20 -13.81 -25.61 -1.52
CA GLY A 20 -15.03 -24.96 -1.97
C GLY A 20 -14.92 -23.57 -2.60
N ARG A 21 -14.06 -23.35 -3.60
CA ARG A 21 -14.19 -22.18 -4.50
C ARG A 21 -14.40 -22.59 -5.97
N LYS A 22 -15.24 -23.60 -6.20
CA LYS A 22 -15.86 -23.85 -7.51
C LYS A 22 -17.18 -23.06 -7.60
N GLY A 23 -17.18 -22.01 -8.41
CA GLY A 23 -18.36 -21.48 -9.10
C GLY A 23 -19.62 -21.21 -8.27
N ARG A 24 -19.62 -20.20 -7.39
CA ARG A 24 -20.87 -19.45 -7.16
C ARG A 24 -20.96 -18.41 -8.26
N ALA A 25 -21.92 -18.57 -9.17
CA ALA A 25 -22.38 -17.46 -10.00
C ALA A 25 -22.68 -16.28 -9.06
N GLY A 26 -21.74 -15.34 -8.94
CA GLY A 26 -21.91 -14.18 -8.08
C GLY A 26 -23.18 -13.45 -8.50
N ASN A 27 -24.00 -13.06 -7.53
CA ASN A 27 -25.13 -12.14 -7.73
C ASN A 27 -24.72 -11.07 -8.76
N SER A 28 -25.54 -10.83 -9.79
CA SER A 28 -25.26 -9.85 -10.85
C SER A 28 -24.81 -8.49 -10.28
N VAL A 29 -25.33 -8.11 -9.11
CA VAL A 29 -24.90 -6.93 -8.34
C VAL A 29 -23.42 -7.01 -7.94
N ALA A 30 -22.98 -8.13 -7.35
CA ALA A 30 -21.59 -8.29 -6.93
C ALA A 30 -20.63 -8.37 -8.12
N ARG A 31 -21.07 -8.84 -9.29
CA ARG A 31 -20.27 -8.78 -10.52
C ARG A 31 -20.13 -7.34 -11.02
N LEU A 32 -21.24 -6.60 -11.02
CA LEU A 32 -21.26 -5.18 -11.39
C LEU A 32 -20.37 -4.35 -10.46
N LEU A 33 -20.46 -4.54 -9.15
CA LEU A 33 -19.64 -3.84 -8.16
C LEU A 33 -18.14 -4.07 -8.40
N ARG A 34 -17.72 -5.32 -8.63
CA ARG A 34 -16.31 -5.65 -8.92
C ARG A 34 -15.82 -4.98 -10.20
N ALA A 35 -16.64 -4.98 -11.25
CA ALA A 35 -16.28 -4.36 -12.53
C ALA A 35 -16.26 -2.82 -12.46
N ALA A 36 -17.16 -2.22 -11.69
CA ALA A 36 -17.29 -0.78 -11.56
C ALA A 36 -16.34 -0.17 -10.52
N ALA A 37 -15.82 -0.96 -9.57
CA ALA A 37 -15.05 -0.45 -8.43
C ALA A 37 -13.89 0.48 -8.84
N TYR A 38 -13.02 -0.02 -9.72
CA TYR A 38 -11.85 0.73 -10.15
C TYR A 38 -12.19 1.88 -11.12
N PRO A 39 -13.04 1.70 -12.15
CA PRO A 39 -13.47 2.82 -12.99
C PRO A 39 -14.14 3.96 -12.22
N VAL A 40 -14.97 3.66 -11.21
CA VAL A 40 -15.61 4.69 -10.37
C VAL A 40 -14.57 5.44 -9.54
N LEU A 41 -13.57 4.75 -8.99
CA LEU A 41 -12.46 5.38 -8.29
C LEU A 41 -11.65 6.30 -9.21
N LEU A 42 -11.31 5.87 -10.42
CA LEU A 42 -10.59 6.71 -11.39
C LEU A 42 -11.41 7.91 -11.83
N LEU A 43 -12.72 7.71 -12.08
CA LEU A 43 -13.62 8.80 -12.44
C LEU A 43 -13.72 9.83 -11.31
N SER A 44 -13.72 9.41 -10.04
CA SER A 44 -13.74 10.33 -8.91
C SER A 44 -12.44 11.14 -8.81
N VAL A 45 -11.27 10.51 -9.01
CA VAL A 45 -9.97 11.22 -9.09
C VAL A 45 -10.01 12.32 -10.14
N VAL A 46 -10.42 11.99 -11.37
CA VAL A 46 -10.48 12.95 -12.47
C VAL A 46 -11.52 14.04 -12.20
N SER A 47 -12.71 13.68 -11.73
CA SER A 47 -13.80 14.65 -11.52
C SER A 47 -13.45 15.63 -10.40
N VAL A 48 -12.88 15.14 -9.30
CA VAL A 48 -12.45 15.98 -8.17
C VAL A 48 -11.26 16.84 -8.58
N GLY A 49 -10.27 16.28 -9.29
CA GLY A 49 -9.12 17.03 -9.78
C GLY A 49 -9.52 18.15 -10.74
N VAL A 50 -10.37 17.86 -11.73
CA VAL A 50 -10.89 18.88 -12.67
C VAL A 50 -11.72 19.93 -11.92
N GLY A 51 -12.60 19.51 -11.01
CA GLY A 51 -13.40 20.41 -10.18
C GLY A 51 -12.53 21.35 -9.35
N ALA A 52 -11.53 20.80 -8.66
CA ALA A 52 -10.61 21.57 -7.83
C ALA A 52 -9.85 22.62 -8.64
N LEU A 53 -9.36 22.26 -9.82
CA LEU A 53 -8.61 23.18 -10.68
C LEU A 53 -9.51 24.24 -11.34
N ARG A 54 -10.71 23.86 -11.81
CA ARG A 54 -11.63 24.77 -12.51
C ARG A 54 -12.33 25.74 -11.57
N LEU A 55 -12.67 25.28 -10.37
CA LEU A 55 -13.40 26.04 -9.36
C LEU A 55 -12.48 26.63 -8.28
N GLN A 56 -11.16 26.44 -8.42
CA GLN A 56 -10.13 26.94 -7.51
C GLN A 56 -10.40 26.56 -6.04
N TRP A 57 -10.80 25.30 -5.82
CA TRP A 57 -10.99 24.80 -4.46
C TRP A 57 -9.65 24.73 -3.73
N ASP A 58 -9.70 24.95 -2.41
CA ASP A 58 -8.52 24.87 -1.57
C ASP A 58 -7.91 23.44 -1.63
N PRO A 59 -6.63 23.30 -2.05
CA PRO A 59 -6.01 21.99 -2.22
C PRO A 59 -5.95 21.14 -0.96
N ALA A 60 -5.85 21.76 0.23
CA ALA A 60 -5.76 21.04 1.50
C ALA A 60 -7.11 20.41 1.84
N TRP A 61 -8.21 21.16 1.71
CA TRP A 61 -9.56 20.63 1.92
C TRP A 61 -9.93 19.57 0.88
N VAL A 62 -9.64 19.82 -0.40
CA VAL A 62 -9.90 18.85 -1.48
C VAL A 62 -9.19 17.54 -1.21
N SER A 63 -7.88 17.57 -0.92
CA SER A 63 -7.10 16.36 -0.71
C SER A 63 -7.58 15.59 0.54
N SER A 64 -7.86 16.29 1.63
CA SER A 64 -8.29 15.68 2.89
C SER A 64 -9.67 15.03 2.76
N LEU A 65 -10.65 15.76 2.23
CA LEU A 65 -12.01 15.23 2.06
C LEU A 65 -12.06 14.12 1.02
N PHE A 66 -11.25 14.23 -0.04
CA PHE A 66 -11.14 13.20 -1.06
C PHE A 66 -10.61 11.88 -0.48
N VAL A 67 -9.54 11.92 0.31
CA VAL A 67 -9.00 10.72 0.98
C VAL A 67 -10.02 10.09 1.92
N VAL A 68 -10.75 10.89 2.71
CA VAL A 68 -11.83 10.37 3.57
C VAL A 68 -12.91 9.69 2.73
N GLY A 69 -13.29 10.29 1.59
CA GLY A 69 -14.24 9.71 0.64
C GLY A 69 -13.75 8.39 0.03
N VAL A 70 -12.48 8.30 -0.36
CA VAL A 70 -11.85 7.07 -0.88
C VAL A 70 -11.86 5.96 0.18
N ILE A 71 -11.46 6.27 1.42
CA ILE A 71 -11.46 5.31 2.52
C ILE A 71 -12.88 4.80 2.77
N ALA A 72 -13.88 5.70 2.85
CA ALA A 72 -15.26 5.32 3.06
C ALA A 72 -15.81 4.44 1.92
N TYR A 73 -15.49 4.80 0.68
CA TYR A 73 -15.86 4.04 -0.51
C TYR A 73 -15.28 2.62 -0.50
N LEU A 74 -13.98 2.49 -0.24
CA LEU A 74 -13.30 1.20 -0.21
C LEU A 74 -13.74 0.37 1.00
N ALA A 75 -13.91 0.97 2.18
CA ALA A 75 -14.45 0.29 3.36
C ALA A 75 -15.86 -0.27 3.12
N LEU A 76 -16.71 0.45 2.38
CA LEU A 76 -18.01 -0.07 1.94
C LEU A 76 -17.83 -1.27 1.01
N LEU A 77 -16.94 -1.18 0.02
CA LEU A 77 -16.67 -2.28 -0.90
C LEU A 77 -16.09 -3.51 -0.18
N GLU A 78 -15.24 -3.36 0.84
CA GLU A 78 -14.74 -4.48 1.65
C GLU A 78 -15.88 -5.25 2.35
N ARG A 79 -17.00 -4.59 2.65
CA ARG A 79 -18.19 -5.26 3.20
C ARG A 79 -19.01 -5.96 2.12
N LEU A 80 -19.10 -5.37 0.93
CA LEU A 80 -19.97 -5.85 -0.15
C LEU A 80 -19.32 -6.94 -1.01
N ILE A 81 -18.03 -6.81 -1.31
CA ILE A 81 -17.25 -7.66 -2.21
C ILE A 81 -15.87 -8.02 -1.62
N PRO A 82 -15.78 -8.57 -0.40
CA PRO A 82 -14.50 -8.90 0.22
C PRO A 82 -13.70 -9.93 -0.59
N TYR A 83 -12.38 -9.74 -0.66
CA TYR A 83 -11.46 -10.79 -1.14
C TYR A 83 -11.42 -11.96 -0.15
N ASP A 84 -11.15 -11.64 1.12
CA ASP A 84 -11.19 -12.58 2.25
C ASP A 84 -12.02 -12.00 3.40
N ARG A 85 -13.01 -12.76 3.89
CA ARG A 85 -13.87 -12.32 5.01
C ARG A 85 -13.13 -12.33 6.36
N ASN A 86 -12.11 -13.16 6.51
CA ASN A 86 -11.32 -13.26 7.73
C ASN A 86 -10.41 -12.04 7.93
N TRP A 87 -10.22 -11.24 6.88
CA TRP A 87 -9.41 -10.02 6.90
C TRP A 87 -10.18 -8.78 7.36
N HIS A 88 -11.45 -8.92 7.74
CA HIS A 88 -12.19 -7.84 8.39
C HIS A 88 -11.60 -7.55 9.77
N PRO A 89 -11.30 -6.27 10.10
CA PRO A 89 -10.73 -5.95 11.40
C PRO A 89 -11.72 -6.21 12.54
N GLY A 90 -11.27 -6.89 13.58
CA GLY A 90 -11.94 -7.02 14.86
C GLY A 90 -11.90 -5.72 15.66
N LYS A 91 -12.57 -5.70 16.82
CA LYS A 91 -12.67 -4.50 17.68
C LYS A 91 -11.30 -3.97 18.11
N ALA A 92 -10.40 -4.87 18.45
CA ALA A 92 -9.07 -4.51 18.92
C ALA A 92 -8.20 -3.97 17.76
N GLU A 93 -8.27 -4.59 16.58
CA GLU A 93 -7.63 -4.13 15.35
C GLU A 93 -8.08 -2.74 14.95
N TRP A 94 -9.39 -2.47 14.95
CA TRP A 94 -9.92 -1.11 14.71
C TRP A 94 -9.33 -0.07 15.66
N ARG A 95 -9.19 -0.41 16.95
CA ARG A 95 -8.58 0.49 17.93
C ARG A 95 -7.11 0.76 17.59
N TRP A 96 -6.33 -0.26 17.30
CA TRP A 96 -4.90 -0.09 17.00
C TRP A 96 -4.70 0.65 15.67
N TYR A 97 -5.39 0.25 14.60
CA TYR A 97 -5.32 0.91 13.29
C TYR A 97 -5.74 2.38 13.38
N GLY A 98 -6.78 2.69 14.14
CA GLY A 98 -7.20 4.07 14.40
C GLY A 98 -6.11 4.90 15.09
N ILE A 99 -5.42 4.33 16.08
CA ILE A 99 -4.31 5.03 16.76
C ILE A 99 -3.13 5.24 15.79
N TYR A 100 -2.72 4.22 15.04
CA TYR A 100 -1.67 4.38 14.03
C TYR A 100 -2.03 5.44 12.98
N PHE A 101 -3.28 5.42 12.50
CA PHE A 101 -3.76 6.39 11.53
C PHE A 101 -3.69 7.82 12.09
N LEU A 102 -4.14 8.05 13.32
CA LEU A 102 -4.10 9.36 13.96
C LEU A 102 -2.66 9.83 14.21
N LEU A 103 -1.78 8.94 14.71
CA LEU A 103 -0.37 9.26 14.94
C LEU A 103 0.35 9.58 13.63
N THR A 104 0.13 8.75 12.59
CA THR A 104 0.70 8.94 11.26
C THR A 104 0.21 10.25 10.65
N MET A 105 -1.10 10.50 10.67
CA MET A 105 -1.70 11.71 10.12
C MET A 105 -1.22 12.99 10.83
N ALA A 106 -1.19 12.98 12.17
CA ALA A 106 -0.74 14.13 12.94
C ALA A 106 0.77 14.38 12.74
N GLY A 107 1.57 13.32 12.84
CA GLY A 107 3.03 13.40 12.68
C GLY A 107 3.45 13.79 11.27
N SER A 108 2.84 13.18 10.25
CA SER A 108 3.10 13.55 8.85
C SER A 108 2.57 14.93 8.55
N GLY A 109 1.36 15.29 9.00
CA GLY A 109 0.78 16.62 8.78
C GLY A 109 1.67 17.76 9.30
N LEU A 110 2.24 17.60 10.50
CA LEU A 110 3.18 18.57 11.05
C LEU A 110 4.47 18.68 10.21
N ALA A 111 5.06 17.54 9.84
CA ALA A 111 6.25 17.53 8.99
C ALA A 111 5.98 18.09 7.59
N GLN A 112 4.77 17.88 7.06
CA GLN A 112 4.34 18.39 5.76
C GLN A 112 4.26 19.92 5.73
N LEU A 113 4.12 20.62 6.85
CA LEU A 113 4.15 22.10 6.84
C LEU A 113 5.49 22.63 6.31
N LEU A 114 6.60 22.00 6.71
CA LEU A 114 7.95 22.38 6.25
C LEU A 114 8.17 22.00 4.79
N VAL A 115 7.71 20.82 4.39
CA VAL A 115 7.79 20.36 3.00
C VAL A 115 6.95 21.23 2.08
N ALA A 116 5.72 21.55 2.47
CA ALA A 116 4.82 22.43 1.72
C ALA A 116 5.38 23.85 1.58
N LEU A 117 6.05 24.37 2.62
CA LEU A 117 6.77 25.64 2.52
C LEU A 117 7.91 25.56 1.49
N ALA A 118 8.76 24.53 1.56
CA ALA A 118 9.85 24.33 0.61
C ALA A 118 9.35 24.17 -0.83
N VAL A 119 8.32 23.33 -1.03
CA VAL A 119 7.64 23.16 -2.33
C VAL A 119 7.04 24.48 -2.80
N GLY A 120 6.42 25.26 -1.92
CA GLY A 120 5.85 26.57 -2.26
C GLY A 120 6.89 27.58 -2.76
N LEU A 121 8.12 27.50 -2.25
CA LEU A 121 9.25 28.34 -2.67
C LEU A 121 9.91 27.88 -3.98
N ILE A 122 9.80 26.59 -4.32
CA ILE A 122 10.52 25.99 -5.46
C ILE A 122 9.59 25.73 -6.66
N SER A 123 8.39 25.20 -6.43
CA SER A 123 7.47 24.80 -7.49
C SER A 123 6.85 26.00 -8.22
N PRO A 124 6.79 25.95 -9.56
CA PRO A 124 6.07 26.95 -10.35
C PRO A 124 4.60 27.05 -9.94
N ALA A 125 4.11 28.28 -9.79
CA ALA A 125 2.71 28.54 -9.47
C ALA A 125 1.77 28.10 -10.60
N GLU A 126 2.19 28.32 -11.84
CA GLU A 126 1.46 27.99 -13.06
C GLU A 126 2.24 26.99 -13.92
N SER A 127 1.50 26.26 -14.76
CA SER A 127 2.12 25.33 -15.69
C SER A 127 2.62 26.04 -16.93
N ALA A 128 3.89 25.79 -17.28
CA ALA A 128 4.47 26.25 -18.55
C ALA A 128 4.05 25.37 -19.75
N ARG A 129 3.36 24.25 -19.51
CA ARG A 129 2.97 23.26 -20.54
C ARG A 129 1.50 22.88 -20.37
N PRO A 130 0.86 22.27 -21.38
CA PRO A 130 -0.46 21.71 -21.17
C PRO A 130 -0.43 20.66 -20.04
N LEU A 131 -1.40 20.72 -19.11
CA LEU A 131 -1.49 19.78 -18.00
C LEU A 131 -1.56 18.31 -18.45
N GLY A 132 -2.08 18.05 -19.66
CA GLY A 132 -2.11 16.72 -20.26
C GLY A 132 -0.71 16.12 -20.54
N VAL A 133 0.34 16.96 -20.62
CA VAL A 133 1.74 16.51 -20.74
C VAL A 133 2.41 16.53 -19.37
N GLU A 134 2.12 17.56 -18.57
CA GLU A 134 2.77 17.74 -17.27
C GLU A 134 2.36 16.69 -16.25
N ILE A 135 1.07 16.35 -16.16
CA ILE A 135 0.56 15.36 -15.20
C ILE A 135 1.18 13.97 -15.42
N PRO A 136 1.22 13.40 -16.64
CA PRO A 136 1.90 12.13 -16.86
C PRO A 136 3.39 12.17 -16.53
N GLY A 137 4.08 13.27 -16.84
CA GLY A 137 5.49 13.45 -16.49
C GLY A 137 5.72 13.48 -14.98
N ALA A 138 4.88 14.23 -14.26
CA ALA A 138 4.90 14.30 -12.81
C ALA A 138 4.56 12.95 -12.17
N LEU A 139 3.57 12.24 -12.71
CA LEU A 139 3.22 10.90 -12.24
C LEU A 139 4.38 9.93 -12.40
N LEU A 140 5.01 9.87 -13.58
CA LEU A 140 6.16 8.99 -13.81
C LEU A 140 7.33 9.32 -12.89
N ALA A 141 7.69 10.60 -12.75
CA ALA A 141 8.79 11.01 -11.89
C ALA A 141 8.51 10.72 -10.41
N GLY A 142 7.33 11.09 -9.90
CA GLY A 142 6.93 10.86 -8.52
C GLY A 142 6.79 9.37 -8.19
N SER A 143 6.17 8.61 -9.09
CA SER A 143 6.02 7.15 -8.97
C SER A 143 7.37 6.43 -8.95
N LEU A 144 8.34 6.84 -9.78
CA LEU A 144 9.69 6.27 -9.74
C LEU A 144 10.38 6.49 -8.40
N VAL A 145 10.28 7.70 -7.84
CA VAL A 145 10.85 8.01 -6.52
C VAL A 145 10.16 7.21 -5.43
N SER A 146 8.82 7.15 -5.46
CA SER A 146 8.02 6.35 -4.52
C SER A 146 8.42 4.87 -4.58
N TYR A 147 8.50 4.30 -5.77
CA TYR A 147 8.97 2.94 -6.03
C TYR A 147 10.39 2.72 -5.46
N ALA A 148 11.32 3.64 -5.71
CA ALA A 148 12.69 3.51 -5.25
C ALA A 148 12.79 3.54 -3.72
N VAL A 149 12.08 4.46 -3.06
CA VAL A 149 12.03 4.55 -1.59
C VAL A 149 11.43 3.27 -1.01
N HIS A 150 10.32 2.79 -1.56
CA HIS A 150 9.66 1.58 -1.11
C HIS A 150 10.56 0.35 -1.27
N ARG A 151 11.17 0.17 -2.44
CA ARG A 151 12.12 -0.92 -2.70
C ARG A 151 13.34 -0.84 -1.77
N LEU A 152 13.87 0.35 -1.51
CA LEU A 152 14.97 0.55 -0.56
C LEU A 152 14.53 0.20 0.88
N GLY A 153 13.28 0.46 1.24
CA GLY A 153 12.65 -0.01 2.49
C GLY A 153 12.77 -1.52 2.69
N HIS A 154 12.65 -2.29 1.61
CA HIS A 154 12.78 -3.76 1.62
C HIS A 154 14.22 -4.29 1.48
N ARG A 155 15.16 -3.46 1.03
CA ARG A 155 16.54 -3.87 0.74
C ARG A 155 17.56 -3.37 1.76
N ASN A 156 17.25 -2.29 2.47
CA ASN A 156 18.12 -1.67 3.45
C ASN A 156 17.64 -1.98 4.88
N ALA A 157 18.50 -2.55 5.71
CA ALA A 157 18.13 -2.97 7.06
C ALA A 157 17.71 -1.83 8.01
N LEU A 158 18.13 -0.58 7.76
CA LEU A 158 17.70 0.57 8.57
C LEU A 158 16.32 1.05 8.14
N LEU A 159 16.10 1.21 6.83
CA LEU A 159 14.80 1.61 6.30
C LEU A 159 13.74 0.54 6.57
N TRP A 160 14.11 -0.74 6.52
CA TRP A 160 13.23 -1.85 6.88
C TRP A 160 12.71 -1.75 8.32
N ARG A 161 13.48 -1.17 9.26
CA ARG A 161 12.99 -1.02 10.64
C ARG A 161 11.85 -0.02 10.75
N LEU A 162 11.76 0.92 9.82
CA LEU A 162 10.64 1.85 9.69
C LEU A 162 9.51 1.19 8.91
N HIS A 163 9.83 0.74 7.70
CA HIS A 163 8.86 0.20 6.76
C HIS A 163 8.22 -1.12 7.22
N GLY A 164 8.98 -1.98 7.90
CA GLY A 164 8.49 -3.27 8.38
C GLY A 164 7.36 -3.17 9.40
N VAL A 165 7.16 -2.02 10.05
CA VAL A 165 5.95 -1.74 10.87
C VAL A 165 4.67 -1.90 10.04
N HIS A 166 4.72 -1.51 8.77
CA HIS A 166 3.61 -1.66 7.82
C HIS A 166 3.29 -3.12 7.49
N HIS A 167 4.29 -4.00 7.54
CA HIS A 167 4.17 -5.43 7.27
C HIS A 167 3.83 -6.26 8.52
N VAL A 168 3.71 -5.65 9.70
CA VAL A 168 3.33 -6.35 10.94
C VAL A 168 1.92 -6.96 10.89
N PRO A 169 0.88 -6.30 10.35
CA PRO A 169 -0.46 -6.88 10.29
C PRO A 169 -0.51 -8.15 9.43
N GLU A 170 -1.13 -9.22 9.95
CA GLU A 170 -1.32 -10.50 9.25
C GLU A 170 -2.56 -10.51 8.33
N LYS A 171 -3.00 -9.32 7.90
CA LYS A 171 -4.16 -9.08 7.04
C LYS A 171 -3.84 -7.89 6.13
N VAL A 172 -4.52 -7.74 5.02
CA VAL A 172 -4.44 -6.52 4.18
C VAL A 172 -5.86 -5.97 3.98
N ASN A 173 -6.11 -4.76 4.45
CA ASN A 173 -7.39 -4.04 4.30
C ASN A 173 -7.17 -2.52 4.26
N VAL A 174 -8.21 -1.76 3.91
CA VAL A 174 -8.14 -0.30 3.77
C VAL A 174 -7.72 0.39 5.06
N ALA A 175 -8.09 -0.18 6.22
CA ALA A 175 -7.81 0.42 7.52
C ALA A 175 -6.33 0.28 7.92
N ASN A 176 -5.73 -0.88 7.65
CA ASN A 176 -4.33 -1.10 8.01
C ASN A 176 -3.31 -0.53 7.02
N ASN A 177 -3.76 0.04 5.90
CA ASN A 177 -2.93 0.96 5.10
C ASN A 177 -2.33 2.09 5.96
N GLY A 178 -3.03 2.48 7.04
CA GLY A 178 -2.58 3.50 7.99
C GLY A 178 -1.59 3.01 9.06
N VAL A 179 -1.30 1.70 9.14
CA VAL A 179 -0.29 1.16 10.06
C VAL A 179 1.08 1.44 9.46
N ASN A 180 1.71 2.53 9.88
CA ASN A 180 3.03 2.92 9.41
C ASN A 180 3.82 3.55 10.55
N HIS A 181 5.14 3.54 10.39
CA HIS A 181 5.99 4.43 11.17
C HIS A 181 5.94 5.85 10.57
N VAL A 182 5.71 6.88 11.40
CA VAL A 182 5.59 8.28 10.94
C VAL A 182 6.76 8.72 10.05
N LEU A 183 7.99 8.37 10.45
CA LEU A 183 9.18 8.72 9.68
C LEU A 183 9.24 8.07 8.29
N ASP A 184 8.67 6.86 8.12
CA ASP A 184 8.61 6.18 6.82
C ASP A 184 7.76 7.02 5.85
N ILE A 185 6.58 7.44 6.31
CA ILE A 185 5.64 8.26 5.54
C ILE A 185 6.22 9.64 5.25
N VAL A 186 6.80 10.32 6.24
CA VAL A 186 7.41 11.64 6.05
C VAL A 186 8.55 11.57 5.03
N LEU A 187 9.44 10.58 5.14
CA LEU A 187 10.55 10.41 4.21
C LEU A 187 10.05 10.18 2.79
N ALA A 188 9.14 9.23 2.58
CA ALA A 188 8.59 8.92 1.27
C ALA A 188 7.89 10.13 0.63
N GLN A 189 6.99 10.78 1.38
CA GLN A 189 6.24 11.93 0.88
C GLN A 189 7.13 13.14 0.62
N ALA A 190 8.13 13.42 1.47
CA ALA A 190 9.04 14.53 1.28
C ALA A 190 9.91 14.33 0.04
N LEU A 191 10.47 13.13 -0.15
CA LEU A 191 11.31 12.83 -1.32
C LEU A 191 10.52 12.95 -2.62
N VAL A 192 9.29 12.45 -2.67
CA VAL A 192 8.42 12.60 -3.86
C VAL A 192 8.12 14.06 -4.13
N GLN A 193 7.59 14.80 -3.14
CA GLN A 193 7.17 16.19 -3.34
C GLN A 193 8.33 17.13 -3.68
N LEU A 194 9.46 17.00 -2.98
CA LEU A 194 10.65 17.80 -3.27
C LEU A 194 11.21 17.48 -4.66
N THR A 195 11.21 16.21 -5.08
CA THR A 195 11.63 15.85 -6.44
C THR A 195 10.73 16.50 -7.49
N LEU A 196 9.41 16.43 -7.31
CA LEU A 196 8.49 17.07 -8.25
C LEU A 196 8.68 18.59 -8.31
N ALA A 197 8.95 19.22 -7.16
CA ALA A 197 9.26 20.65 -7.09
C ALA A 197 10.56 20.99 -7.80
N PHE A 198 11.66 20.26 -7.54
CA PHE A 198 12.96 20.50 -8.16
C PHE A 198 12.98 20.25 -9.68
N VAL A 199 12.21 19.29 -10.17
CA VAL A 199 12.01 19.08 -11.61
C VAL A 199 11.21 20.23 -12.25
N GLY A 200 10.48 21.00 -11.44
CA GLY A 200 9.72 22.17 -11.88
C GLY A 200 8.30 21.84 -12.30
N PHE A 201 7.68 20.79 -11.75
CA PHE A 201 6.27 20.54 -12.00
C PHE A 201 5.38 21.53 -11.25
N SER A 202 4.36 22.03 -11.95
CA SER A 202 3.43 23.02 -11.44
C SER A 202 2.56 22.50 -10.30
N ARG A 203 2.09 23.41 -9.44
CA ARG A 203 1.19 23.07 -8.32
C ARG A 203 -0.08 22.34 -8.78
N PRO A 204 -0.75 22.71 -9.89
CA PRO A 204 -1.87 21.93 -10.44
C PRO A 204 -1.52 20.48 -10.79
N ALA A 205 -0.35 20.24 -11.42
CA ALA A 205 0.07 18.89 -11.76
C ALA A 205 0.36 18.05 -10.52
N VAL A 206 1.04 18.65 -9.52
CA VAL A 206 1.32 18.00 -8.23
C VAL A 206 0.02 17.64 -7.49
N LEU A 207 -0.98 18.53 -7.47
CA LEU A 207 -2.29 18.24 -6.88
C LEU A 207 -2.98 17.05 -7.58
N ALA A 208 -3.02 17.06 -8.93
CA ALA A 208 -3.66 15.99 -9.68
C ALA A 208 -2.99 14.62 -9.45
N VAL A 209 -1.65 14.59 -9.45
CA VAL A 209 -0.88 13.38 -9.12
C VAL A 209 -1.11 12.95 -7.67
N GLY A 210 -1.14 13.89 -6.73
CA GLY A 210 -1.39 13.61 -5.32
C GLY A 210 -2.75 12.93 -5.09
N LEU A 211 -3.81 13.40 -5.76
CA LEU A 211 -5.14 12.76 -5.70
C LEU A 211 -5.10 11.32 -6.25
N PHE A 212 -4.44 11.11 -7.40
CA PHE A 212 -4.32 9.78 -7.99
C PHE A 212 -3.52 8.82 -7.10
N VAL A 213 -2.35 9.23 -6.62
CA VAL A 213 -1.48 8.41 -5.78
C VAL A 213 -2.15 8.07 -4.45
N ALA A 214 -2.86 9.03 -3.84
CA ALA A 214 -3.62 8.78 -2.62
C ALA A 214 -4.75 7.76 -2.85
N ALA A 215 -5.51 7.91 -3.94
CA ALA A 215 -6.53 6.93 -4.30
C ALA A 215 -5.94 5.55 -4.55
N GLN A 216 -4.81 5.47 -5.26
CA GLN A 216 -4.14 4.21 -5.54
C GLN A 216 -3.61 3.53 -4.29
N GLY A 217 -2.93 4.26 -3.40
CA GLY A 217 -2.39 3.70 -2.17
C GLY A 217 -3.45 2.99 -1.32
N TYR A 218 -4.65 3.58 -1.18
CA TYR A 218 -5.75 2.91 -0.49
C TYR A 218 -6.39 1.79 -1.32
N PHE A 219 -6.50 1.96 -2.65
CA PHE A 219 -7.05 0.92 -3.53
C PHE A 219 -6.23 -0.36 -3.45
N VAL A 220 -4.90 -0.28 -3.55
CA VAL A 220 -4.05 -1.47 -3.52
C VAL A 220 -4.08 -2.18 -2.16
N HIS A 221 -4.38 -1.48 -1.08
CA HIS A 221 -4.52 -2.06 0.26
C HIS A 221 -5.93 -2.63 0.54
N ALA A 222 -6.92 -2.35 -0.30
CA ALA A 222 -8.30 -2.73 -0.03
C ALA A 222 -8.50 -4.24 -0.11
N ASN A 223 -9.18 -4.81 0.89
CA ASN A 223 -9.62 -6.20 0.95
C ASN A 223 -10.83 -6.44 0.05
N ILE A 224 -10.69 -6.17 -1.24
CA ILE A 224 -11.76 -6.27 -2.24
C ILE A 224 -11.40 -7.29 -3.32
N ASP A 225 -12.37 -8.08 -3.73
CA ASP A 225 -12.25 -9.05 -4.83
C ASP A 225 -12.37 -8.36 -6.20
N VAL A 226 -11.52 -7.34 -6.42
CA VAL A 226 -11.41 -6.58 -7.67
C VAL A 226 -10.19 -7.05 -8.43
N ARG A 227 -10.38 -7.32 -9.72
CA ARG A 227 -9.32 -7.76 -10.64
C ARG A 227 -9.31 -6.83 -11.84
N ILE A 228 -8.21 -6.09 -12.03
CA ILE A 228 -8.05 -5.15 -13.15
C ILE A 228 -7.39 -5.81 -14.37
N GLY A 229 -7.09 -7.11 -14.28
CA GLY A 229 -6.64 -7.94 -15.39
C GLY A 229 -5.31 -7.45 -15.97
N ARG A 230 -5.25 -7.24 -17.29
CA ARG A 230 -4.02 -6.78 -17.96
C ARG A 230 -3.55 -5.40 -17.51
N LEU A 231 -4.41 -4.59 -16.89
CA LEU A 231 -3.99 -3.31 -16.31
C LEU A 231 -2.98 -3.50 -15.18
N ASN A 232 -2.91 -4.68 -14.55
CA ASN A 232 -1.88 -5.02 -13.55
C ASN A 232 -0.45 -4.87 -14.09
N HIS A 233 -0.21 -4.86 -15.40
CA HIS A 233 1.13 -4.62 -15.97
C HIS A 233 1.56 -3.14 -15.96
N LEU A 234 0.61 -2.22 -15.76
CA LEU A 234 0.87 -0.78 -15.73
C LEU A 234 0.50 -0.15 -14.39
N LEU A 235 -0.63 -0.55 -13.82
CA LEU A 235 -1.21 -0.01 -12.59
C LEU A 235 -1.12 -1.05 -11.49
N ALA A 236 -0.78 -0.60 -10.29
CA ALA A 236 -0.79 -1.43 -9.10
C ALA A 236 -2.23 -1.81 -8.70
N SER A 237 -2.40 -2.97 -8.06
CA SER A 237 -3.72 -3.45 -7.64
C SER A 237 -3.70 -4.22 -6.31
N PRO A 238 -4.88 -4.48 -5.72
CA PRO A 238 -5.01 -5.37 -4.57
C PRO A 238 -4.35 -6.74 -4.77
N GLU A 239 -4.38 -7.28 -5.99
CA GLU A 239 -3.80 -8.60 -6.28
C GLU A 239 -2.28 -8.58 -6.07
N GLN A 240 -1.61 -7.54 -6.54
CA GLN A 240 -0.16 -7.41 -6.46
C GLN A 240 0.32 -7.02 -5.08
N HIS A 241 -0.42 -6.14 -4.41
CA HIS A 241 -0.03 -5.66 -3.09
C HIS A 241 -0.23 -6.73 -2.00
N ARG A 242 -1.19 -7.65 -2.16
CA ARG A 242 -1.25 -8.85 -1.31
C ARG A 242 0.00 -9.74 -1.46
N LEU A 243 0.52 -9.89 -2.68
CA LEU A 243 1.78 -10.63 -2.91
C LEU A 243 2.98 -9.88 -2.32
N HIS A 244 2.99 -8.55 -2.39
CA HIS A 244 4.00 -7.72 -1.75
C HIS A 244 4.10 -7.95 -0.24
N HIS A 245 2.95 -8.10 0.43
CA HIS A 245 2.86 -8.43 1.86
C HIS A 245 3.06 -9.93 2.17
N SER A 246 3.43 -10.76 1.19
CA SER A 246 3.57 -12.20 1.42
C SER A 246 4.68 -12.51 2.43
N THR A 247 4.43 -13.46 3.32
CA THR A 247 5.46 -14.00 4.22
C THR A 247 6.51 -14.81 3.45
N ASP A 248 6.19 -15.28 2.24
CA ASP A 248 7.15 -15.92 1.34
C ASP A 248 7.84 -14.87 0.46
N LEU A 249 9.14 -14.68 0.71
CA LEU A 249 9.97 -13.69 0.04
C LEU A 249 10.16 -13.95 -1.47
N SER A 250 9.88 -15.16 -1.95
CA SER A 250 9.88 -15.45 -3.39
C SER A 250 8.69 -14.85 -4.13
N GLU A 251 7.65 -14.45 -3.39
CA GLU A 251 6.45 -13.80 -3.88
C GLU A 251 6.46 -12.29 -3.64
N ALA A 252 7.12 -11.87 -2.55
CA ALA A 252 7.20 -10.50 -2.02
C ALA A 252 7.99 -9.50 -2.90
N GLY A 253 7.44 -9.22 -4.08
CA GLY A 253 7.85 -8.16 -5.01
C GLY A 253 6.92 -6.95 -4.96
N HIS A 254 6.60 -6.37 -6.11
CA HIS A 254 5.52 -5.37 -6.26
C HIS A 254 5.66 -4.11 -5.40
N TYR A 255 6.78 -3.39 -5.54
CA TYR A 255 7.05 -2.16 -4.79
C TYR A 255 6.35 -0.92 -5.37
N GLY A 256 5.79 -0.99 -6.58
CA GLY A 256 4.99 0.08 -7.14
C GLY A 256 3.60 0.13 -6.50
N SER A 257 3.30 1.19 -5.75
CA SER A 257 1.98 1.37 -5.12
C SER A 257 0.95 2.05 -6.03
N ASP A 258 1.41 2.69 -7.12
CA ASP A 258 0.57 3.34 -8.14
C ASP A 258 0.77 2.71 -9.53
N LEU A 259 2.02 2.63 -9.99
CA LEU A 259 2.43 2.07 -11.26
C LEU A 259 3.30 0.83 -11.07
N SER A 260 2.83 -0.30 -11.58
CA SER A 260 3.54 -1.58 -11.56
C SER A 260 4.54 -1.74 -12.71
N CYS A 261 4.58 -0.80 -13.66
CA CYS A 261 5.56 -0.82 -14.76
C CYS A 261 7.01 -0.75 -14.24
N TRP A 262 7.24 -0.11 -13.09
CA TRP A 262 8.53 -0.10 -12.43
C TRP A 262 8.95 -1.49 -11.95
N ASP A 263 8.01 -2.31 -11.47
CA ASP A 263 8.29 -3.68 -11.07
C ASP A 263 8.75 -4.55 -12.25
N HIS A 264 8.22 -4.30 -13.45
CA HIS A 264 8.73 -4.92 -14.67
C HIS A 264 10.16 -4.46 -14.98
N LEU A 265 10.38 -3.14 -14.98
CA LEU A 265 11.69 -2.56 -15.31
C LEU A 265 12.80 -3.04 -14.38
N PHE A 266 12.48 -3.22 -13.11
CA PHE A 266 13.44 -3.49 -12.05
C PHE A 266 13.42 -4.94 -11.52
N GLY A 267 12.62 -5.81 -12.13
CA GLY A 267 12.64 -7.26 -11.88
C GLY A 267 11.99 -7.68 -10.55
N SER A 268 10.94 -6.99 -10.12
CA SER A 268 10.14 -7.33 -8.92
C SER A 268 8.69 -7.71 -9.23
N PHE A 269 8.37 -7.98 -10.50
CA PHE A 269 7.04 -8.37 -10.93
C PHE A 269 6.85 -9.89 -10.93
N THR A 270 5.99 -10.42 -10.06
CA THR A 270 5.76 -11.88 -9.89
C THR A 270 4.30 -12.31 -10.10
N TRP A 271 3.40 -11.36 -10.37
CA TRP A 271 1.97 -11.59 -10.52
C TRP A 271 1.59 -12.40 -11.77
N TYR A 272 0.61 -13.30 -11.61
CA TYR A 272 -0.19 -13.91 -12.68
C TYR A 272 -1.65 -14.06 -12.22
N PRO A 273 -2.63 -14.17 -13.14
CA PRO A 273 -4.04 -14.24 -12.78
C PRO A 273 -4.34 -15.40 -11.81
N GLY A 274 -4.95 -15.06 -10.67
CA GLY A 274 -5.31 -16.04 -9.64
C GLY A 274 -4.18 -16.46 -8.70
N ARG A 275 -2.99 -15.84 -8.79
CA ARG A 275 -1.97 -15.99 -7.76
C ARG A 275 -2.43 -15.36 -6.45
N GLU A 276 -2.29 -16.10 -5.35
CA GLU A 276 -2.60 -15.66 -4.00
C GLU A 276 -1.33 -15.84 -3.13
N PRO A 277 -1.07 -14.97 -2.14
CA PRO A 277 0.07 -15.13 -1.25
C PRO A 277 -0.11 -16.35 -0.33
N ALA A 278 1.00 -16.98 0.08
CA ALA A 278 0.96 -18.09 1.04
C ALA A 278 0.32 -17.68 2.39
N ALA A 279 0.78 -16.56 2.94
CA ALA A 279 0.18 -15.81 4.04
C ALA A 279 0.66 -14.36 3.93
N VAL A 280 0.06 -13.43 4.65
CA VAL A 280 0.52 -12.03 4.67
C VAL A 280 1.08 -11.66 6.04
N GLY A 281 2.04 -10.74 6.06
CA GLY A 281 2.72 -10.27 7.26
C GLY A 281 4.24 -10.41 7.15
N LEU A 282 4.92 -10.47 8.29
CA LEU A 282 6.37 -10.65 8.33
C LEU A 282 6.78 -12.10 8.08
N HIS A 283 7.84 -12.31 7.28
CA HIS A 283 8.49 -13.63 7.14
C HIS A 283 8.94 -14.20 8.51
N ASP A 284 9.46 -13.33 9.41
CA ASP A 284 9.73 -13.66 10.81
C ASP A 284 8.85 -12.78 11.71
N PRO A 285 7.72 -13.30 12.23
CA PRO A 285 6.81 -12.55 13.10
C PRO A 285 7.46 -12.04 14.39
N THR A 286 8.57 -12.64 14.83
CA THR A 286 9.28 -12.23 16.06
C THR A 286 10.23 -11.05 15.83
N SER A 287 10.44 -10.65 14.58
CA SER A 287 11.37 -9.59 14.22
C SER A 287 10.87 -8.17 14.54
N PHE A 288 9.57 -8.01 14.77
CA PHE A 288 8.92 -6.75 15.17
C PHE A 288 7.95 -6.97 16.35
N PRO A 289 7.62 -5.91 17.10
CA PRO A 289 6.54 -5.93 18.07
C PRO A 289 5.21 -6.18 17.36
N GLY A 290 4.27 -6.80 18.06
CA GLY A 290 2.94 -7.06 17.52
C GLY A 290 2.19 -5.75 17.21
N THR A 291 1.18 -5.83 16.34
CA THR A 291 0.36 -4.66 15.93
C THR A 291 -0.17 -3.86 17.12
N GLY A 292 -0.55 -4.53 18.22
CA GLY A 292 -1.08 -3.86 19.41
C GLY A 292 -0.05 -3.12 20.27
N GLU A 293 1.24 -3.33 20.05
CA GLU A 293 2.35 -2.79 20.85
C GLU A 293 2.86 -1.46 20.29
N ILE A 294 1.97 -0.48 20.12
CA ILE A 294 2.22 0.76 19.36
C ILE A 294 3.50 1.48 19.82
N LEU A 295 3.69 1.69 21.12
CA LEU A 295 4.90 2.35 21.64
C LEU A 295 6.17 1.53 21.34
N ALA A 296 6.09 0.20 21.39
CA ALA A 296 7.20 -0.66 21.04
C ALA A 296 7.50 -0.57 19.53
N ALA A 297 6.48 -0.55 18.67
CA ALA A 297 6.63 -0.41 17.22
C ALA A 297 7.28 0.92 16.85
N PHE A 298 6.86 2.03 17.46
CA PHE A 298 7.49 3.33 17.23
C PHE A 298 8.91 3.38 17.80
N THR A 299 9.21 2.77 18.95
CA THR A 299 10.59 2.78 19.47
C THR A 299 11.51 1.74 18.83
N HIS A 300 10.95 0.76 18.11
CA HIS A 300 11.69 -0.37 17.53
C HIS A 300 12.85 0.06 16.63
N PRO A 301 12.74 1.05 15.73
CA PRO A 301 13.84 1.48 14.86
C PRO A 301 15.12 1.87 15.62
N TRP A 302 14.99 2.31 16.87
CA TRP A 302 16.10 2.77 17.71
C TRP A 302 16.63 1.72 18.69
N ARG A 303 15.99 0.55 18.81
CA ARG A 303 16.45 -0.53 19.70
C ARG A 303 17.68 -1.24 19.13
N ARG A 304 18.73 -1.45 19.92
CA ARG A 304 19.87 -2.25 19.47
C ARG A 304 19.40 -3.68 19.17
N ARG A 305 19.85 -4.27 18.05
CA ARG A 305 19.67 -5.71 17.83
C ARG A 305 20.34 -6.44 19.00
N PRO A 306 19.67 -7.41 19.66
CA PRO A 306 20.36 -8.33 20.54
C PRO A 306 21.52 -8.93 19.75
N ALA A 307 22.72 -9.00 20.35
CA ALA A 307 23.82 -9.73 19.75
C ALA A 307 23.32 -11.14 19.44
N ARG A 308 23.44 -11.56 18.18
CA ARG A 308 23.02 -12.91 17.77
C ARG A 308 23.79 -13.88 18.66
N ALA A 309 23.11 -14.57 19.58
CA ALA A 309 23.74 -15.63 20.34
C ALA A 309 24.31 -16.61 19.31
N SER A 310 25.63 -16.77 19.30
CA SER A 310 26.31 -17.78 18.49
C SER A 310 25.63 -19.12 18.79
N ARG A 311 25.00 -19.71 17.79
CA ARG A 311 24.57 -21.12 17.90
C ARG A 311 25.85 -21.93 18.18
N PRO A 312 25.89 -22.77 19.22
CA PRO A 312 27.00 -23.70 19.36
C PRO A 312 26.99 -24.64 18.14
N GLU A 313 28.19 -24.87 17.59
CA GLU A 313 28.45 -25.81 16.49
C GLU A 313 28.08 -27.25 16.85
#